data_AF-A0A2D9TB18-F1
#
_entry.id   AF-A0A2D9TB18-F1
#
_cell.length_a   1.000
_cell.length_b   1.000
_cell.length_c   1.000
_cell.angle_alpha   90.00
_cell.angle_beta   90.00
_cell.angle_gamma   90.00
#
_symmetry.space_group_name_H-M   'P 1'
#
loop_
_entity.id
_entity.type
_entity.pdbx_description
1 polymer ?
#
loop_
_entity_poly.entity_id
_entity_poly.type
_entity_poly.pdbx_seq_one_letter_code
_entity_poly.pdbx_strand_id
1 'polypeptide(L)'
;MRSFAWLALGLLAGALAFGWWSRDRAVPSVAPPPPAPMEPAPTEPPRVAPAPAQPATLAPTLVPGCSRTEGEPIGPSLADTANERMGELWDRTRYLLNAGEGSEELRAGLRALLTQDTERAFAALRDAPDRVVDGFDIASAAAFAQVIRALGADGDPDAALADLAAVAPEGALHPLAAALVARQREDDAEELAALTTAFARTDDPAVAFALASTATRQGQSALGLEALRAYAAEYPDDEWARGMLPLVAHRAEVESTMVETTRGGVTLRHAPGFGARSARAVHEGILRALHEAAELLGVERRPTLVAILYPDRETLVAVTCGPEWTGGLFDGALRLDGGARPESLAVTVRHESLHAQLAAVAPRAPLWLHEGLAQVFEERTPPALERTLTLMVRERTYVPFASLEGSFVVIDDAQSARFAYHQSYAMVAALLDREGPDTLRRAVAHLRTGGDPTAVLSAMSARPFTGDELLAWVEARDP
;
A
#
# COMPACT_ATOMS: atom_id res chain seq x y z
N MET A 1 -6.42 -9.00 -1.81
CA MET A 1 -7.40 -10.02 -2.27
C MET A 1 -7.76 -11.06 -1.18
N ARG A 2 -8.15 -10.62 0.03
CA ARG A 2 -8.84 -11.48 1.03
C ARG A 2 -9.83 -10.64 1.84
N SER A 3 -10.82 -10.07 1.15
CA SER A 3 -11.96 -9.39 1.82
C SER A 3 -13.31 -9.64 1.15
N PHE A 4 -13.38 -10.47 0.11
CA PHE A 4 -14.63 -10.74 -0.64
C PHE A 4 -15.30 -12.10 -0.35
N ALA A 5 -14.85 -12.83 0.68
CA ALA A 5 -15.31 -14.21 0.94
C ALA A 5 -16.40 -14.36 2.02
N TRP A 6 -17.01 -13.29 2.53
CA TRP A 6 -17.96 -13.35 3.66
C TRP A 6 -19.42 -13.03 3.33
N LEU A 7 -19.87 -13.25 2.09
CA LEU A 7 -21.27 -13.03 1.68
C LEU A 7 -22.06 -14.30 1.33
N ALA A 8 -21.57 -15.49 1.69
CA ALA A 8 -22.37 -16.71 1.56
C ALA A 8 -21.93 -17.78 2.57
N LEU A 9 -22.58 -17.85 3.75
CA LEU A 9 -22.83 -19.08 4.54
C LEU A 9 -23.34 -18.72 5.94
N GLY A 10 -24.61 -18.32 6.02
CA GLY A 10 -25.38 -18.37 7.25
C GLY A 10 -26.52 -19.35 7.07
N LEU A 11 -26.33 -20.62 7.45
CA LEU A 11 -27.37 -21.60 7.83
C LEU A 11 -26.75 -22.99 8.04
N LEU A 12 -26.74 -23.44 9.31
CA LEU A 12 -26.83 -24.82 9.86
C LEU A 12 -25.82 -25.10 10.98
N ALA A 13 -26.27 -24.87 12.20
CA ALA A 13 -25.70 -25.40 13.43
C ALA A 13 -26.16 -26.86 13.66
N GLY A 14 -25.32 -27.72 14.26
CA GLY A 14 -25.79 -29.04 14.68
C GLY A 14 -24.76 -30.06 15.20
N ALA A 15 -24.18 -29.78 16.36
CA ALA A 15 -23.98 -30.72 17.49
C ALA A 15 -22.95 -31.89 17.46
N LEU A 16 -22.55 -32.22 18.71
CA LEU A 16 -21.90 -33.42 19.27
C LEU A 16 -20.36 -33.39 19.32
N ALA A 17 -19.68 -33.17 20.46
CA ALA A 17 -19.67 -33.78 21.79
C ALA A 17 -18.54 -34.82 22.00
N PHE A 18 -17.67 -34.49 22.97
CA PHE A 18 -17.02 -35.35 23.98
C PHE A 18 -16.03 -36.47 23.58
N GLY A 19 -14.80 -36.35 24.13
CA GLY A 19 -14.33 -37.30 25.15
C GLY A 19 -13.10 -38.16 24.84
N TRP A 20 -12.00 -37.91 25.59
CA TRP A 20 -11.08 -38.86 26.28
C TRP A 20 -10.42 -40.00 25.45
N TRP A 21 -9.18 -40.48 25.67
CA TRP A 21 -8.32 -40.60 26.85
C TRP A 21 -6.89 -40.95 26.41
N SER A 22 -5.94 -40.70 27.32
CA SER A 22 -4.52 -41.08 27.33
C SER A 22 -4.23 -42.58 27.13
N ARG A 23 -3.01 -42.92 26.70
CA ARG A 23 -2.22 -44.02 27.32
C ARG A 23 -0.74 -43.97 26.97
N ASP A 24 0.06 -44.00 28.03
CA ASP A 24 1.51 -44.20 28.06
C ASP A 24 1.93 -45.67 27.80
N ARG A 25 3.24 -45.78 27.51
CA ARG A 25 4.21 -46.88 27.74
C ARG A 25 4.47 -47.82 26.56
N ALA A 26 5.73 -47.84 26.08
CA ALA A 26 6.80 -48.65 26.68
C ALA A 26 8.15 -48.41 25.97
N VAL A 27 9.22 -48.38 26.76
CA VAL A 27 10.63 -48.33 26.33
C VAL A 27 11.21 -49.76 26.38
N PRO A 28 12.00 -50.17 25.39
CA PRO A 28 13.05 -51.17 25.58
C PRO A 28 14.46 -50.56 25.48
N SER A 29 15.30 -50.97 26.42
CA SER A 29 16.74 -50.69 26.53
C SER A 29 17.54 -51.52 25.52
N VAL A 30 18.50 -50.90 24.83
CA VAL A 30 19.55 -51.56 24.04
C VAL A 30 20.91 -50.90 24.35
N ALA A 31 21.95 -51.74 24.42
CA ALA A 31 23.31 -51.54 24.92
C ALA A 31 24.15 -50.44 24.20
N PRO A 32 25.26 -49.95 24.83
CA PRO A 32 26.02 -48.81 24.30
C PRO A 32 26.96 -49.18 23.14
N PRO A 33 27.14 -48.31 22.13
CA PRO A 33 28.13 -48.46 21.08
C PRO A 33 29.56 -48.04 21.53
N PRO A 34 30.62 -48.48 20.82
CA PRO A 34 32.02 -48.14 21.14
C PRO A 34 32.33 -46.66 20.88
N PRO A 35 33.42 -46.11 21.48
CA PRO A 35 33.71 -44.68 21.41
C PRO A 35 34.04 -44.23 19.99
N ALA A 36 33.33 -43.20 19.52
CA ALA A 36 33.58 -42.50 18.28
C ALA A 36 34.83 -41.59 18.39
N PRO A 37 35.53 -41.32 17.27
CA PRO A 37 36.66 -40.39 17.24
C PRO A 37 36.23 -38.97 17.63
N MET A 38 37.14 -38.24 18.29
CA MET A 38 36.97 -36.87 18.77
C MET A 38 36.20 -35.98 17.78
N GLU A 39 35.02 -35.54 18.20
CA GLU A 39 34.27 -34.47 17.54
C GLU A 39 35.09 -33.17 17.55
N PRO A 40 35.08 -32.39 16.45
CA PRO A 40 35.47 -30.98 16.53
C PRO A 40 34.57 -30.26 17.54
N ALA A 41 35.14 -29.30 18.26
CA ALA A 41 34.43 -28.54 19.29
C ALA A 41 33.06 -28.04 18.77
N PRO A 42 31.99 -28.13 19.58
CA PRO A 42 30.67 -27.68 19.16
C PRO A 42 30.74 -26.20 18.77
N THR A 43 30.40 -25.90 17.52
CA THR A 43 30.11 -24.54 17.08
C THR A 43 28.92 -24.06 17.90
N GLU A 44 29.16 -23.06 18.76
CA GLU A 44 28.08 -22.44 19.54
C GLU A 44 26.99 -21.98 18.55
N PRO A 45 25.72 -22.37 18.75
CA PRO A 45 24.65 -21.98 17.87
C PRO A 45 24.58 -20.44 17.82
N PRO A 46 24.22 -19.84 16.66
CA PRO A 46 24.12 -18.40 16.52
C PRO A 46 23.28 -17.81 17.65
N ARG A 47 23.77 -16.73 18.25
CA ARG A 47 23.00 -16.01 19.25
C ARG A 47 22.02 -15.12 18.51
N VAL A 48 20.79 -15.62 18.42
CA VAL A 48 19.63 -14.83 17.99
C VAL A 48 19.58 -13.61 18.91
N ALA A 49 19.71 -12.41 18.35
CA ALA A 49 19.53 -11.20 19.14
C ALA A 49 18.14 -11.28 19.79
N PRO A 50 18.00 -11.01 21.10
CA PRO A 50 16.69 -11.01 21.73
C PRO A 50 15.77 -10.07 20.95
N ALA A 51 14.54 -10.52 20.68
CA ALA A 51 13.51 -9.63 20.17
C ALA A 51 13.48 -8.40 21.10
N PRO A 52 13.45 -7.17 20.57
CA PRO A 52 13.43 -5.98 21.41
C PRO A 52 12.29 -6.13 22.41
N ALA A 53 12.61 -6.00 23.71
CA ALA A 53 11.59 -5.85 24.72
C ALA A 53 10.69 -4.67 24.30
N GLN A 54 9.37 -4.77 24.50
CA GLN A 54 8.44 -3.67 24.23
C GLN A 54 9.08 -2.36 24.72
N PRO A 55 9.39 -1.41 23.84
CA PRO A 55 10.12 -0.24 24.27
C PRO A 55 9.23 0.56 25.21
N ALA A 56 9.83 1.01 26.31
CA ALA A 56 9.29 2.14 27.03
C ALA A 56 9.17 3.30 26.04
N THR A 57 7.96 3.79 25.84
CA THR A 57 7.65 4.96 25.00
C THR A 57 8.52 6.14 25.41
N LEU A 58 9.62 6.35 24.70
CA LEU A 58 10.29 7.64 24.65
C LEU A 58 9.56 8.46 23.60
N ALA A 59 8.95 9.56 24.03
CA ALA A 59 8.24 10.45 23.14
C ALA A 59 9.16 10.85 21.97
N PRO A 60 8.71 10.72 20.71
CA PRO A 60 9.47 11.24 19.59
C PRO A 60 9.73 12.72 19.88
N THR A 61 10.90 13.22 19.54
CA THR A 61 11.10 14.67 19.36
C THR A 61 10.06 15.11 18.33
N LEU A 62 8.93 15.59 18.85
CA LEU A 62 7.77 16.02 18.10
C LEU A 62 8.19 17.26 17.32
N VAL A 63 8.57 17.08 16.05
CA VAL A 63 8.30 18.12 15.07
C VAL A 63 6.80 18.42 15.20
N PRO A 64 6.39 19.66 15.52
CA PRO A 64 4.98 19.98 15.73
C PRO A 64 4.15 19.50 14.53
N GLY A 65 3.12 18.68 14.77
CA GLY A 65 2.29 18.08 13.72
C GLY A 65 2.71 16.67 13.26
N CYS A 66 3.78 16.10 13.80
CA CYS A 66 4.22 14.73 13.53
C CYS A 66 3.76 13.75 14.61
N SER A 67 2.45 13.63 14.85
CA SER A 67 1.90 12.47 15.56
C SER A 67 1.78 11.32 14.57
N ARG A 68 2.68 10.33 14.65
CA ARG A 68 2.61 9.13 13.82
C ARG A 68 1.39 8.31 14.24
N THR A 69 0.35 8.30 13.42
CA THR A 69 -0.67 7.25 13.47
C THR A 69 -0.13 6.05 12.68
N GLU A 70 0.26 5.01 13.40
CA GLU A 70 0.67 3.74 12.79
C GLU A 70 -0.56 3.00 12.29
N GLY A 71 -0.60 2.68 10.99
CA GLY A 71 -1.68 1.89 10.37
C GLY A 71 -2.24 2.53 9.11
N GLU A 72 -2.97 1.74 8.32
CA GLU A 72 -3.81 2.28 7.27
C GLU A 72 -4.86 3.22 7.89
N PRO A 73 -5.22 4.34 7.23
CA PRO A 73 -6.32 5.18 7.66
C PRO A 73 -7.57 4.32 7.91
N ILE A 74 -8.09 4.34 9.15
CA ILE A 74 -9.36 3.70 9.48
C ILE A 74 -10.42 4.80 9.50
N GLY A 75 -11.35 4.74 8.56
CA GLY A 75 -12.44 5.70 8.42
C GLY A 75 -13.60 5.12 7.61
N PRO A 76 -14.64 5.91 7.32
CA PRO A 76 -15.76 5.45 6.51
C PRO A 76 -15.27 5.03 5.12
N SER A 77 -15.76 3.88 4.65
CA SER A 77 -15.36 3.32 3.37
C SER A 77 -16.38 3.62 2.27
N LEU A 78 -15.93 3.70 1.02
CA LEU A 78 -16.85 3.79 -0.13
C LEU A 78 -17.81 2.59 -0.21
N ALA A 79 -17.43 1.45 0.38
CA ALA A 79 -18.30 0.29 0.48
C ALA A 79 -19.47 0.53 1.45
N ASP A 80 -19.26 1.30 2.54
CA ASP A 80 -20.32 1.68 3.46
C ASP A 80 -21.35 2.56 2.76
N THR A 81 -20.90 3.61 2.05
CA THR A 81 -21.76 4.43 1.18
C THR A 81 -22.53 3.56 0.17
N ALA A 82 -21.85 2.60 -0.46
CA ALA A 82 -22.49 1.73 -1.42
C ALA A 82 -23.59 0.86 -0.77
N ASN A 83 -23.30 0.30 0.41
CA ASN A 83 -24.25 -0.51 1.18
C ASN A 83 -25.47 0.31 1.62
N GLU A 84 -25.28 1.54 2.09
CA GLU A 84 -26.37 2.44 2.46
C GLU A 84 -27.28 2.75 1.28
N ARG A 85 -26.70 3.10 0.11
CA ARG A 85 -27.47 3.39 -1.10
C ARG A 85 -28.24 2.17 -1.62
N MET A 86 -27.63 0.99 -1.55
CA MET A 86 -28.32 -0.25 -1.90
C MET A 86 -29.44 -0.58 -0.90
N GLY A 87 -29.21 -0.39 0.40
CA GLY A 87 -30.22 -0.58 1.44
C GLY A 87 -31.44 0.31 1.22
N GLU A 88 -31.21 1.60 1.03
CA GLU A 88 -32.26 2.59 0.77
C GLU A 88 -33.05 2.27 -0.52
N LEU A 89 -32.37 1.88 -1.60
CA LEU A 89 -33.02 1.41 -2.83
C LEU A 89 -33.98 0.26 -2.54
N TRP A 90 -33.55 -0.75 -1.77
CA TRP A 90 -34.39 -1.92 -1.48
C TRP A 90 -35.54 -1.63 -0.54
N ASP A 91 -35.33 -0.75 0.45
CA ASP A 91 -36.41 -0.28 1.34
C ASP A 91 -37.48 0.47 0.55
N ARG A 92 -37.08 1.44 -0.29
CA ARG A 92 -38.00 2.20 -1.15
C ARG A 92 -38.72 1.29 -2.16
N THR A 93 -38.00 0.34 -2.76
CA THR A 93 -38.57 -0.66 -3.66
C THR A 93 -39.70 -1.44 -2.98
N ARG A 94 -39.46 -1.94 -1.75
CA ARG A 94 -40.47 -2.66 -0.97
C ARG A 94 -41.66 -1.76 -0.63
N TYR A 95 -41.42 -0.55 -0.17
CA TYR A 95 -42.47 0.39 0.21
C TYR A 95 -43.38 0.74 -0.97
N LEU A 96 -42.80 1.23 -2.08
CA LEU A 96 -43.56 1.69 -3.25
C LEU A 96 -44.39 0.57 -3.89
N LEU A 97 -43.82 -0.64 -3.99
CA LEU A 97 -44.54 -1.78 -4.55
C LEU A 97 -45.68 -2.26 -3.64
N ASN A 98 -45.49 -2.25 -2.32
CA ASN A 98 -46.52 -2.67 -1.36
C ASN A 98 -47.65 -1.64 -1.21
N ALA A 99 -47.30 -0.35 -1.19
CA ALA A 99 -48.27 0.75 -1.12
C ALA A 99 -49.01 0.95 -2.45
N GLY A 100 -48.47 0.43 -3.55
CA GLY A 100 -48.99 0.68 -4.90
C GLY A 100 -48.80 2.12 -5.35
N GLU A 101 -47.85 2.83 -4.74
CA GLU A 101 -47.55 4.23 -5.02
C GLU A 101 -46.61 4.36 -6.23
N GLY A 102 -46.71 5.50 -6.91
CA GLY A 102 -45.90 5.85 -8.07
C GLY A 102 -46.45 5.39 -9.43
N SER A 103 -45.82 5.89 -10.48
CA SER A 103 -46.17 5.64 -11.88
C SER A 103 -46.13 4.16 -12.25
N GLU A 104 -46.77 3.80 -13.36
CA GLU A 104 -46.72 2.43 -13.86
C GLU A 104 -45.30 2.06 -14.28
N GLU A 105 -44.58 3.00 -14.89
CA GLU A 105 -43.20 2.90 -15.31
C GLU A 105 -42.29 2.62 -14.11
N LEU A 106 -42.41 3.40 -13.02
CA LEU A 106 -41.64 3.21 -11.80
C LEU A 106 -41.89 1.81 -11.22
N ARG A 107 -43.15 1.42 -11.03
CA ARG A 107 -43.50 0.11 -10.47
C ARG A 107 -43.09 -1.04 -11.38
N ALA A 108 -43.19 -0.89 -12.71
CA ALA A 108 -42.73 -1.90 -13.67
C ALA A 108 -41.21 -2.07 -13.60
N GLY A 109 -40.46 -0.96 -13.54
CA GLY A 109 -39.01 -0.96 -13.39
C GLY A 109 -38.55 -1.60 -12.09
N LEU A 110 -39.20 -1.28 -10.96
CA LEU A 110 -38.92 -1.89 -9.66
C LEU A 110 -39.20 -3.40 -9.63
N ARG A 111 -40.28 -3.87 -10.26
CA ARG A 111 -40.56 -5.32 -10.39
C ARG A 111 -39.53 -6.03 -11.28
N ALA A 112 -39.12 -5.40 -12.37
CA ALA A 112 -38.08 -5.92 -13.24
C ALA A 112 -36.73 -6.02 -12.49
N LEU A 113 -36.42 -5.04 -11.63
CA LEU A 113 -35.23 -5.07 -10.77
C LEU A 113 -35.23 -6.26 -9.80
N LEU A 114 -36.37 -6.58 -9.17
CA LEU A 114 -36.53 -7.74 -8.28
C LEU A 114 -36.39 -9.08 -9.01
N THR A 115 -36.74 -9.12 -10.29
CA THR A 115 -36.64 -10.33 -11.13
C THR A 115 -35.33 -10.40 -11.91
N GLN A 116 -34.41 -9.46 -11.67
CA GLN A 116 -33.11 -9.34 -12.33
C GLN A 116 -33.19 -9.16 -13.86
N ASP A 117 -34.31 -8.65 -14.38
CA ASP A 117 -34.46 -8.23 -15.77
C ASP A 117 -33.92 -6.79 -15.91
N THR A 118 -32.60 -6.68 -16.05
CA THR A 118 -31.84 -5.42 -15.95
C THR A 118 -32.16 -4.45 -17.07
N GLU A 119 -32.26 -4.95 -18.31
CA GLU A 119 -32.59 -4.17 -19.49
C GLU A 119 -33.96 -3.51 -19.35
N ARG A 120 -34.97 -4.31 -18.97
CA ARG A 120 -36.32 -3.81 -18.74
C ARG A 120 -36.40 -2.87 -17.54
N ALA A 121 -35.70 -3.19 -16.45
CA ALA A 121 -35.66 -2.35 -15.26
C ALA A 121 -35.14 -0.95 -15.61
N PHE A 122 -34.03 -0.87 -16.34
CA PHE A 122 -33.43 0.42 -16.69
C PHE A 122 -34.23 1.22 -17.69
N ALA A 123 -34.79 0.58 -18.71
CA ALA A 123 -35.68 1.28 -19.64
C ALA A 123 -36.85 1.91 -18.88
N ALA A 124 -37.53 1.14 -18.03
CA ALA A 124 -38.70 1.62 -17.29
C ALA A 124 -38.35 2.65 -16.20
N LEU A 125 -37.28 2.45 -15.44
CA LEU A 125 -36.87 3.39 -14.38
C LEU A 125 -36.33 4.71 -14.95
N ARG A 126 -35.64 4.67 -16.10
CA ARG A 126 -35.11 5.88 -16.74
C ARG A 126 -36.24 6.83 -17.13
N ASP A 127 -37.32 6.29 -17.68
CA ASP A 127 -38.44 7.05 -18.23
C ASP A 127 -39.52 7.38 -17.18
N ALA A 128 -39.41 6.83 -15.97
CA ALA A 128 -40.37 7.08 -14.90
C ALA A 128 -40.34 8.56 -14.44
N PRO A 129 -41.46 9.30 -14.53
CA PRO A 129 -41.51 10.74 -14.25
C PRO A 129 -41.32 11.08 -12.76
N ASP A 130 -41.56 10.11 -11.89
CA ASP A 130 -41.51 10.18 -10.43
C ASP A 130 -40.37 9.31 -9.86
N ARG A 131 -39.35 9.00 -10.67
CA ARG A 131 -38.17 8.23 -10.25
C ARG A 131 -37.36 8.90 -9.13
N VAL A 132 -37.49 10.22 -8.96
CA VAL A 132 -36.83 10.99 -7.90
C VAL A 132 -37.83 11.23 -6.78
N VAL A 133 -37.58 10.64 -5.61
CA VAL A 133 -38.45 10.75 -4.43
C VAL A 133 -37.62 11.29 -3.27
N ASP A 134 -37.99 12.47 -2.75
CA ASP A 134 -37.27 13.15 -1.66
C ASP A 134 -35.77 13.31 -1.94
N GLY A 135 -35.43 13.65 -3.19
CA GLY A 135 -34.04 13.80 -3.65
C GLY A 135 -33.31 12.50 -3.97
N PHE A 136 -33.91 11.33 -3.70
CA PHE A 136 -33.34 10.03 -4.06
C PHE A 136 -33.78 9.60 -5.46
N ASP A 137 -32.83 9.51 -6.39
CA ASP A 137 -33.06 9.01 -7.74
C ASP A 137 -32.96 7.47 -7.78
N ILE A 138 -34.11 6.81 -7.88
CA ILE A 138 -34.25 5.35 -7.89
C ILE A 138 -33.56 4.74 -9.12
N ALA A 139 -33.62 5.39 -10.28
CA ALA A 139 -33.01 4.89 -11.50
C ALA A 139 -31.48 4.89 -11.37
N SER A 140 -30.93 5.98 -10.86
CA SER A 140 -29.50 6.12 -10.57
C SER A 140 -29.01 5.08 -9.55
N ALA A 141 -29.75 4.89 -8.46
CA ALA A 141 -29.41 3.92 -7.43
C ALA A 141 -29.48 2.47 -7.96
N ALA A 142 -30.47 2.15 -8.80
CA ALA A 142 -30.57 0.84 -9.44
C ALA A 142 -29.40 0.57 -10.40
N ALA A 143 -28.98 1.58 -11.17
CA ALA A 143 -27.83 1.48 -12.05
C ALA A 143 -26.52 1.32 -11.27
N PHE A 144 -26.34 2.09 -10.21
CA PHE A 144 -25.24 1.95 -9.28
C PHE A 144 -25.15 0.54 -8.67
N ALA A 145 -26.29 -0.03 -8.25
CA ALA A 145 -26.34 -1.39 -7.71
C ALA A 145 -25.90 -2.47 -8.73
N GLN A 146 -26.02 -2.22 -10.05
CA GLN A 146 -25.43 -3.13 -11.04
C GLN A 146 -23.92 -3.03 -11.09
N VAL A 147 -23.34 -1.83 -10.98
CA VAL A 147 -21.88 -1.68 -10.94
C VAL A 147 -21.31 -2.46 -9.76
N ILE A 148 -21.93 -2.32 -8.57
CA ILE A 148 -21.51 -3.06 -7.38
C ILE A 148 -21.60 -4.58 -7.58
N ARG A 149 -22.65 -5.08 -8.26
CA ARG A 149 -22.75 -6.50 -8.62
C ARG A 149 -21.66 -6.92 -9.62
N ALA A 150 -21.41 -6.11 -10.64
CA ALA A 150 -20.41 -6.39 -11.67
C ALA A 150 -18.98 -6.42 -11.10
N LEU A 151 -18.70 -5.70 -10.02
CA LEU A 151 -17.43 -5.76 -9.28
C LEU A 151 -17.22 -7.09 -8.54
N GLY A 152 -18.30 -7.78 -8.14
CA GLY A 152 -18.24 -9.01 -7.34
C GLY A 152 -18.31 -10.32 -8.13
N ALA A 153 -18.80 -10.29 -9.37
CA ALA A 153 -18.96 -11.47 -10.25
C ALA A 153 -17.97 -11.40 -11.43
N ASP A 154 -17.96 -12.42 -12.32
CA ASP A 154 -17.36 -12.33 -13.68
C ASP A 154 -18.12 -11.33 -14.59
N GLY A 155 -18.60 -10.23 -14.01
CA GLY A 155 -19.38 -9.20 -14.68
C GLY A 155 -18.48 -8.22 -15.44
N ASP A 156 -19.12 -7.37 -16.23
CA ASP A 156 -18.47 -6.28 -16.96
C ASP A 156 -18.75 -4.95 -16.24
N PRO A 157 -17.85 -4.50 -15.33
CA PRO A 157 -18.05 -3.25 -14.60
C PRO A 157 -17.98 -2.02 -15.53
N ASP A 158 -17.31 -2.09 -16.68
CA ASP A 158 -17.27 -0.98 -17.64
C ASP A 158 -18.63 -0.79 -18.30
N ALA A 159 -19.24 -1.88 -18.76
CA ALA A 159 -20.58 -1.84 -19.32
C ALA A 159 -21.59 -1.30 -18.29
N ALA A 160 -21.52 -1.78 -17.05
CA ALA A 160 -22.39 -1.30 -15.97
C ALA A 160 -22.16 0.19 -15.64
N LEU A 161 -20.90 0.66 -15.69
CA LEU A 161 -20.56 2.05 -15.46
C LEU A 161 -21.09 2.95 -16.59
N ALA A 162 -21.01 2.49 -17.85
CA ALA A 162 -21.58 3.19 -19.00
C ALA A 162 -23.11 3.31 -18.90
N ASP A 163 -23.79 2.25 -18.45
CA ASP A 163 -25.23 2.27 -18.19
C ASP A 163 -25.60 3.31 -17.11
N LEU A 164 -24.83 3.37 -16.03
CA LEU A 164 -25.01 4.37 -14.97
C LEU A 164 -24.81 5.79 -15.50
N ALA A 165 -23.78 6.02 -16.32
CA ALA A 165 -23.52 7.32 -16.96
C ALA A 165 -24.70 7.76 -17.84
N ALA A 166 -25.35 6.82 -18.54
CA ALA A 166 -26.50 7.09 -19.40
C ALA A 166 -27.78 7.43 -18.62
N VAL A 167 -27.94 6.92 -17.39
CA VAL A 167 -29.11 7.18 -16.55
C VAL A 167 -29.01 8.52 -15.83
N ALA A 168 -27.82 8.86 -15.33
CA ALA A 168 -27.57 10.09 -14.57
C ALA A 168 -26.14 10.64 -14.78
N PRO A 169 -25.88 11.32 -15.90
CA PRO A 169 -24.55 11.81 -16.25
C PRO A 169 -23.99 12.83 -15.23
N GLU A 170 -24.88 13.60 -14.61
CA GLU A 170 -24.52 14.62 -13.61
C GLU A 170 -24.62 14.12 -12.16
N GLY A 171 -25.00 12.85 -11.95
CA GLY A 171 -25.17 12.28 -10.62
C GLY A 171 -23.83 12.08 -9.89
N ALA A 172 -23.87 12.08 -8.56
CA ALA A 172 -22.70 11.78 -7.71
C ALA A 172 -22.36 10.27 -7.66
N LEU A 173 -23.32 9.38 -7.98
CA LEU A 173 -23.10 7.93 -7.95
C LEU A 173 -22.19 7.43 -9.08
N HIS A 174 -22.21 8.07 -10.25
CA HIS A 174 -21.33 7.71 -11.36
C HIS A 174 -19.85 7.85 -11.01
N PRO A 175 -19.34 9.02 -10.57
CA PRO A 175 -17.93 9.15 -10.22
C PRO A 175 -17.54 8.29 -8.99
N LEU A 176 -18.47 8.05 -8.05
CA LEU A 176 -18.22 7.11 -6.94
C LEU A 176 -18.04 5.67 -7.45
N ALA A 177 -18.90 5.21 -8.37
CA ALA A 177 -18.78 3.92 -9.02
C ALA A 177 -17.47 3.82 -9.84
N ALA A 178 -17.13 4.86 -10.60
CA ALA A 178 -15.88 4.92 -11.36
C ALA A 178 -14.66 4.78 -10.44
N ALA A 179 -14.66 5.41 -9.26
CA ALA A 179 -13.58 5.26 -8.28
C ALA A 179 -13.45 3.81 -7.77
N LEU A 180 -14.56 3.11 -7.54
CA LEU A 180 -14.56 1.70 -7.13
C LEU A 180 -14.03 0.78 -8.24
N VAL A 181 -14.41 1.04 -9.49
CA VAL A 181 -13.93 0.28 -10.67
C VAL A 181 -12.43 0.52 -10.89
N ALA A 182 -11.96 1.76 -10.83
CA ALA A 182 -10.55 2.09 -10.93
C ALA A 182 -9.73 1.43 -9.83
N ARG A 183 -10.23 1.43 -8.59
CA ARG A 183 -9.60 0.73 -7.45
C ARG A 183 -9.48 -0.77 -7.68
N GLN A 184 -10.51 -1.42 -8.23
CA GLN A 184 -10.48 -2.85 -8.58
C GLN A 184 -9.38 -3.16 -9.62
N ARG A 185 -9.11 -2.21 -10.52
CA ARG A 185 -8.07 -2.30 -11.56
C ARG A 185 -6.69 -1.91 -11.09
N GLU A 186 -6.57 -1.41 -9.86
CA GLU A 186 -5.35 -0.80 -9.33
C GLU A 186 -4.89 0.41 -10.20
N ASP A 187 -5.85 1.12 -10.82
CA ASP A 187 -5.59 2.37 -11.56
C ASP A 187 -5.73 3.59 -10.64
N ASP A 188 -4.64 3.88 -9.93
CA ASP A 188 -4.52 5.01 -9.00
C ASP A 188 -4.91 6.37 -9.64
N ALA A 189 -4.59 6.56 -10.93
CA ALA A 189 -4.81 7.84 -11.61
C ALA A 189 -6.28 8.05 -11.96
N GLU A 190 -6.93 7.00 -12.48
CA GLU A 190 -8.37 7.00 -12.74
C GLU A 190 -9.16 7.10 -11.43
N GLU A 191 -8.72 6.41 -10.37
CA GLU A 191 -9.35 6.48 -9.05
C GLU A 191 -9.32 7.92 -8.50
N LEU A 192 -8.15 8.57 -8.53
CA LEU A 192 -8.00 9.96 -8.06
C LEU A 192 -8.92 10.92 -8.85
N ALA A 193 -8.98 10.79 -10.17
CA ALA A 193 -9.83 11.63 -11.01
C ALA A 193 -11.33 11.42 -10.71
N ALA A 194 -11.74 10.17 -10.54
CA ALA A 194 -13.10 9.80 -10.19
C ALA A 194 -13.48 10.31 -8.78
N LEU A 195 -12.62 10.14 -7.78
CA LEU A 195 -12.82 10.66 -6.42
C LEU A 195 -12.91 12.18 -6.40
N THR A 196 -12.07 12.88 -7.17
CA THR A 196 -12.14 14.35 -7.30
C THR A 196 -13.49 14.80 -7.85
N THR A 197 -13.99 14.10 -8.87
CA THR A 197 -15.30 14.38 -9.47
C THR A 197 -16.45 14.05 -8.51
N ALA A 198 -16.33 12.97 -7.74
CA ALA A 198 -17.31 12.59 -6.73
C ALA A 198 -17.38 13.64 -5.61
N PHE A 199 -16.22 14.06 -5.09
CA PHE A 199 -16.10 15.06 -4.03
C PHE A 199 -16.71 16.41 -4.44
N ALA A 200 -16.56 16.81 -5.70
CA ALA A 200 -17.20 18.03 -6.21
C ALA A 200 -18.75 17.94 -6.31
N ARG A 201 -19.33 16.75 -6.19
CA ARG A 201 -20.76 16.47 -6.38
C ARG A 201 -21.46 15.96 -5.12
N THR A 202 -20.74 15.73 -4.03
CA THR A 202 -21.31 15.18 -2.79
C THR A 202 -20.53 15.60 -1.55
N ASP A 203 -21.24 15.78 -0.44
CA ASP A 203 -20.66 16.01 0.89
C ASP A 203 -20.46 14.68 1.66
N ASP A 204 -20.44 13.54 0.96
CA ASP A 204 -20.26 12.23 1.59
C ASP A 204 -18.87 12.11 2.25
N PRO A 205 -18.79 11.89 3.57
CA PRO A 205 -17.51 11.83 4.27
C PRO A 205 -16.65 10.64 3.84
N ALA A 206 -17.21 9.53 3.34
CA ALA A 206 -16.43 8.42 2.80
C ALA A 206 -15.70 8.82 1.51
N VAL A 207 -16.31 9.68 0.69
CA VAL A 207 -15.68 10.24 -0.52
C VAL A 207 -14.57 11.21 -0.12
N ALA A 208 -14.84 12.11 0.84
CA ALA A 208 -13.83 13.02 1.37
C ALA A 208 -12.63 12.27 1.97
N PHE A 209 -12.88 11.23 2.78
CA PHE A 209 -11.85 10.40 3.38
C PHE A 209 -11.02 9.63 2.35
N ALA A 210 -11.67 8.99 1.37
CA ALA A 210 -11.00 8.28 0.29
C ALA A 210 -10.16 9.23 -0.56
N LEU A 211 -10.69 10.40 -0.92
CA LEU A 211 -9.94 11.41 -1.68
C LEU A 211 -8.77 11.96 -0.88
N ALA A 212 -8.96 12.30 0.40
CA ALA A 212 -7.89 12.79 1.27
C ALA A 212 -6.72 11.80 1.33
N SER A 213 -7.04 10.52 1.54
CA SER A 213 -6.06 9.43 1.62
C SER A 213 -5.32 9.23 0.30
N THR A 214 -6.06 9.11 -0.81
CA THR A 214 -5.48 8.86 -2.14
C THR A 214 -4.68 10.06 -2.65
N ALA A 215 -5.23 11.27 -2.56
CA ALA A 215 -4.55 12.50 -2.99
C ALA A 215 -3.26 12.75 -2.20
N THR A 216 -3.28 12.55 -0.87
CA THR A 216 -2.08 12.73 -0.03
C THR A 216 -0.97 11.75 -0.41
N ARG A 217 -1.29 10.45 -0.62
CA ARG A 217 -0.32 9.45 -1.09
C ARG A 217 0.24 9.79 -2.47
N GLN A 218 -0.60 10.27 -3.38
CA GLN A 218 -0.17 10.63 -4.74
C GLN A 218 0.52 12.00 -4.85
N GLY A 219 0.84 12.64 -3.73
CA GLY A 219 1.51 13.93 -3.70
C GLY A 219 0.63 15.10 -4.13
N GLN A 220 -0.69 14.95 -4.17
CA GLN A 220 -1.65 16.04 -4.46
C GLN A 220 -2.04 16.77 -3.17
N SER A 221 -1.04 17.38 -2.51
CA SER A 221 -1.19 17.91 -1.14
C SER A 221 -2.29 18.95 -0.99
N ALA A 222 -2.52 19.82 -1.98
CA ALA A 222 -3.59 20.82 -1.93
C ALA A 222 -4.99 20.19 -1.97
N LEU A 223 -5.21 19.25 -2.88
CA LEU A 223 -6.46 18.50 -3.01
C LEU A 223 -6.69 17.60 -1.80
N GLY A 224 -5.63 16.93 -1.33
CA GLY A 224 -5.66 16.12 -0.12
C GLY A 224 -6.03 16.94 1.11
N LEU A 225 -5.51 18.17 1.24
CA LEU A 225 -5.84 19.08 2.34
C LEU A 225 -7.30 19.53 2.29
N GLU A 226 -7.83 19.83 1.12
CA GLU A 226 -9.22 20.23 0.93
C GLU A 226 -10.17 19.11 1.37
N ALA A 227 -9.96 17.91 0.84
CA ALA A 227 -10.75 16.72 1.18
C ALA A 227 -10.61 16.34 2.67
N LEU A 228 -9.39 16.44 3.23
CA LEU A 228 -9.13 16.13 4.63
C LEU A 228 -9.84 17.12 5.57
N ARG A 229 -9.91 18.41 5.21
CA ARG A 229 -10.66 19.41 5.97
C ARG A 229 -12.16 19.14 5.93
N ALA A 230 -12.70 18.75 4.77
CA ALA A 230 -14.10 18.37 4.65
C ALA A 230 -14.43 17.16 5.53
N TYR A 231 -13.59 16.11 5.49
CA TYR A 231 -13.75 14.95 6.37
C TYR A 231 -13.66 15.32 7.86
N ALA A 232 -12.64 16.09 8.25
CA ALA A 232 -12.42 16.48 9.64
C ALA A 232 -13.50 17.42 10.20
N ALA A 233 -14.28 18.10 9.35
CA ALA A 233 -15.42 18.90 9.80
C ALA A 233 -16.55 18.01 10.33
N GLU A 234 -16.76 16.84 9.74
CA GLU A 234 -17.75 15.85 10.17
C GLU A 234 -17.22 14.93 11.27
N TYR A 235 -15.90 14.64 11.27
CA TYR A 235 -15.24 13.75 12.22
C TYR A 235 -14.08 14.48 12.96
N PRO A 236 -14.37 15.49 13.79
CA PRO A 236 -13.34 16.31 14.44
C PRO A 236 -12.47 15.53 15.45
N ASP A 237 -13.00 14.44 15.99
CA ASP A 237 -12.31 13.58 16.97
C ASP A 237 -11.56 12.41 16.32
N ASP A 238 -11.57 12.27 14.99
CA ASP A 238 -10.80 11.24 14.29
C ASP A 238 -9.29 11.46 14.52
N GLU A 239 -8.60 10.44 15.04
CA GLU A 239 -7.18 10.55 15.39
C GLU A 239 -6.28 10.65 14.16
N TRP A 240 -6.63 9.94 13.08
CA TRP A 240 -5.88 9.97 11.83
C TRP A 240 -5.99 11.36 11.19
N ALA A 241 -7.18 11.93 11.09
CA ALA A 241 -7.39 13.25 10.53
C ALA A 241 -6.71 14.35 11.35
N ARG A 242 -6.83 14.29 12.69
CA ARG A 242 -6.14 15.22 13.59
C ARG A 242 -4.61 15.16 13.44
N GLY A 243 -4.06 13.97 13.23
CA GLY A 243 -2.63 13.78 13.02
C GLY A 243 -2.14 14.21 11.64
N MET A 244 -2.92 13.94 10.59
CA MET A 244 -2.53 14.24 9.20
C MET A 244 -2.72 15.71 8.82
N LEU A 245 -3.70 16.41 9.39
CA LEU A 245 -4.03 17.79 9.02
C LEU A 245 -2.82 18.74 9.07
N PRO A 246 -2.03 18.81 10.15
CA PRO A 246 -0.86 19.69 10.20
C PRO A 246 0.18 19.34 9.14
N LEU A 247 0.45 18.04 8.94
CA LEU A 247 1.43 17.54 7.98
C LEU A 247 1.03 17.90 6.54
N VAL A 248 -0.21 17.59 6.15
CA VAL A 248 -0.71 17.85 4.79
C VAL A 248 -0.87 19.35 4.54
N ALA A 249 -1.24 20.13 5.57
CA ALA A 249 -1.28 21.59 5.48
C ALA A 249 0.10 22.17 5.18
N HIS A 250 1.13 21.72 5.90
CA HIS A 250 2.50 22.18 5.67
C HIS A 250 3.03 21.77 4.28
N ARG A 251 2.74 20.52 3.85
CA ARG A 251 3.04 20.06 2.47
C ARG A 251 2.41 20.98 1.43
N ALA A 252 1.10 21.24 1.55
CA ALA A 252 0.36 22.07 0.60
C ALA A 252 0.89 23.51 0.55
N GLU A 253 1.25 24.08 1.70
CA GLU A 253 1.87 25.41 1.78
C GLU A 253 3.19 25.47 1.02
N VAL A 254 4.13 24.58 1.34
CA VAL A 254 5.46 24.52 0.71
C VAL A 254 5.35 24.25 -0.79
N GLU A 255 4.50 23.32 -1.18
CA GLU A 255 4.34 22.88 -2.57
C GLU A 255 3.56 23.89 -3.44
N SER A 256 2.78 24.80 -2.85
CA SER A 256 1.93 25.77 -3.58
C SER A 256 2.70 26.73 -4.50
N THR A 257 3.98 26.95 -4.22
CA THR A 257 4.85 27.87 -4.98
C THR A 257 5.75 27.16 -6.00
N MET A 258 5.70 25.82 -6.03
CA MET A 258 6.55 25.03 -6.90
C MET A 258 6.07 25.08 -8.35
N VAL A 259 7.03 24.97 -9.26
CA VAL A 259 6.74 24.78 -10.68
C VAL A 259 6.72 23.29 -10.99
N GLU A 260 5.82 22.91 -11.91
CA GLU A 260 5.62 21.53 -12.31
C GLU A 260 6.08 21.31 -13.75
N THR A 261 6.75 20.18 -14.00
CA THR A 261 7.08 19.71 -15.35
C THR A 261 6.83 18.22 -15.48
N THR A 262 6.20 17.80 -16.58
CA THR A 262 5.89 16.38 -16.84
C THR A 262 6.64 15.88 -18.07
N ARG A 263 7.31 14.72 -17.96
CA ARG A 263 7.93 14.01 -19.10
C ARG A 263 7.88 12.51 -18.86
N GLY A 264 7.63 11.69 -19.87
CA GLY A 264 7.65 10.22 -19.73
C GLY A 264 6.77 9.68 -18.59
N GLY A 265 5.65 10.34 -18.28
CA GLY A 265 4.76 10.01 -17.17
C GLY A 265 5.25 10.41 -15.77
N VAL A 266 6.47 10.95 -15.63
CA VAL A 266 6.96 11.50 -14.36
C VAL A 266 6.65 12.99 -14.30
N THR A 267 5.98 13.41 -13.24
CA THR A 267 5.70 14.81 -12.91
C THR A 267 6.66 15.25 -11.82
N LEU A 268 7.56 16.19 -12.13
CA LEU A 268 8.52 16.75 -11.19
C LEU A 268 8.07 18.15 -10.76
N ARG A 269 7.90 18.34 -9.45
CA ARG A 269 7.69 19.63 -8.79
C ARG A 269 8.96 20.09 -8.13
N HIS A 270 9.33 21.35 -8.32
CA HIS A 270 10.51 21.93 -7.71
C HIS A 270 10.36 23.44 -7.53
N ALA A 271 11.20 24.04 -6.67
CA ALA A 271 11.23 25.49 -6.50
C ALA A 271 11.58 26.20 -7.85
N PRO A 272 10.99 27.36 -8.16
CA PRO A 272 11.26 28.11 -9.39
C PRO A 272 12.76 28.42 -9.61
N GLY A 273 13.53 28.56 -8.52
CA GLY A 273 14.96 28.87 -8.54
C GLY A 273 15.91 27.69 -8.78
N PHE A 274 15.44 26.44 -8.83
CA PHE A 274 16.30 25.25 -8.91
C PHE A 274 17.10 25.13 -10.23
N GLY A 275 16.65 25.84 -11.27
CA GLY A 275 17.30 25.88 -12.57
C GLY A 275 16.89 24.73 -13.50
N ALA A 276 16.51 25.08 -14.74
CA ALA A 276 15.91 24.14 -15.69
C ALA A 276 16.82 22.96 -16.08
N ARG A 277 18.15 23.15 -16.12
CA ARG A 277 19.11 22.06 -16.43
C ARG A 277 19.17 21.03 -15.31
N SER A 278 19.23 21.49 -14.05
CA SER A 278 19.26 20.62 -12.88
C SER A 278 17.94 19.85 -12.75
N ALA A 279 16.81 20.53 -12.90
CA ALA A 279 15.49 19.89 -12.91
C ALA A 279 15.38 18.80 -13.98
N ARG A 280 15.88 19.09 -15.20
CA ARG A 280 15.93 18.11 -16.28
C ARG A 280 16.82 16.90 -15.95
N ALA A 281 17.98 17.12 -15.34
CA ALA A 281 18.88 16.04 -14.95
C ALA A 281 18.25 15.11 -13.89
N VAL A 282 17.55 15.68 -12.90
CA VAL A 282 16.77 14.92 -11.91
C VAL A 282 15.67 14.11 -12.59
N HIS A 283 14.94 14.75 -13.52
CA HIS A 283 13.88 14.10 -14.29
C HIS A 283 14.39 12.89 -15.09
N GLU A 284 15.48 13.06 -15.84
CA GLU A 284 16.15 12.00 -16.60
C GLU A 284 16.71 10.90 -15.68
N GLY A 285 17.19 11.28 -14.49
CA GLY A 285 17.64 10.33 -13.46
C GLY A 285 16.52 9.44 -12.94
N ILE A 286 15.35 10.01 -12.62
CA ILE A 286 14.17 9.25 -12.17
C ILE A 286 13.69 8.31 -13.27
N LEU A 287 13.55 8.80 -14.51
CA LEU A 287 13.11 7.97 -15.63
C LEU A 287 14.04 6.77 -15.87
N ARG A 288 15.36 7.01 -15.79
CA ARG A 288 16.36 5.95 -15.92
C ARG A 288 16.26 4.94 -14.78
N ALA A 289 16.20 5.42 -13.54
CA ALA A 289 16.11 4.56 -12.36
C ALA A 289 14.83 3.71 -12.38
N LEU A 290 13.69 4.25 -12.80
CA LEU A 290 12.46 3.47 -12.97
C LEU A 290 12.60 2.38 -14.05
N HIS A 291 13.27 2.67 -15.17
CA HIS A 291 13.49 1.70 -16.23
C HIS A 291 14.40 0.56 -15.76
N GLU A 292 15.55 0.89 -15.17
CA GLU A 292 16.51 -0.08 -14.62
C GLU A 292 15.88 -0.92 -13.50
N ALA A 293 15.07 -0.32 -12.62
CA ALA A 293 14.33 -1.03 -11.59
C ALA A 293 13.32 -2.02 -12.19
N ALA A 294 12.62 -1.63 -13.26
CA ALA A 294 11.67 -2.49 -13.95
C ALA A 294 12.37 -3.70 -14.61
N GLU A 295 13.53 -3.48 -15.25
CA GLU A 295 14.37 -4.53 -15.81
C GLU A 295 14.86 -5.51 -14.73
N LEU A 296 15.34 -4.98 -13.60
CA LEU A 296 15.80 -5.76 -12.44
C LEU A 296 14.68 -6.66 -11.89
N LEU A 297 13.46 -6.12 -11.78
CA LEU A 297 12.30 -6.83 -11.24
C LEU A 297 11.59 -7.72 -12.27
N GLY A 298 11.93 -7.61 -13.57
CA GLY A 298 11.30 -8.35 -14.65
C GLY A 298 9.84 -7.97 -14.89
N VAL A 299 9.52 -6.67 -14.78
CA VAL A 299 8.17 -6.10 -14.91
C VAL A 299 8.17 -4.91 -15.84
N GLU A 300 6.99 -4.44 -16.21
CA GLU A 300 6.84 -3.17 -16.92
C GLU A 300 7.17 -1.99 -16.01
N ARG A 301 7.75 -0.94 -16.61
CA ARG A 301 8.05 0.32 -15.92
C ARG A 301 6.74 0.96 -15.45
N ARG A 302 6.73 1.43 -14.19
CA ARG A 302 5.63 2.21 -13.62
C ARG A 302 5.27 3.36 -14.59
N PRO A 303 4.00 3.50 -14.99
CA PRO A 303 3.63 4.46 -16.04
C PRO A 303 3.75 5.90 -15.57
N THR A 304 3.33 6.19 -14.33
CA THR A 304 3.24 7.54 -13.77
C THR A 304 3.91 7.64 -12.40
N LEU A 305 4.52 8.78 -12.08
CA LEU A 305 5.07 9.06 -10.74
C LEU A 305 5.13 10.56 -10.49
N VAL A 306 4.70 11.00 -9.31
CA VAL A 306 4.93 12.36 -8.82
C VAL A 306 6.22 12.38 -8.02
N ALA A 307 7.12 13.30 -8.36
CA ALA A 307 8.35 13.59 -7.65
C ALA A 307 8.38 15.04 -7.21
N ILE A 308 8.80 15.30 -5.97
CA ILE A 308 8.80 16.61 -5.35
C ILE A 308 10.21 16.87 -4.81
N LEU A 309 10.85 17.90 -5.32
CA LEU A 309 12.19 18.32 -4.95
C LEU A 309 12.13 19.54 -4.05
N TYR A 310 12.34 19.32 -2.75
CA TYR A 310 12.32 20.37 -1.74
C TYR A 310 13.60 21.21 -1.80
N PRO A 311 13.56 22.48 -1.37
CA PRO A 311 14.73 23.37 -1.45
C PRO A 311 15.93 22.84 -0.64
N ASP A 312 15.69 22.17 0.49
CA ASP A 312 16.70 21.66 1.40
C ASP A 312 16.16 20.49 2.24
N ARG A 313 17.09 19.84 2.96
CA ARG A 313 16.79 18.71 3.85
C ARG A 313 15.88 19.08 5.01
N GLU A 314 16.02 20.28 5.57
CA GLU A 314 15.20 20.72 6.70
C GLU A 314 13.73 20.76 6.30
N THR A 315 13.44 21.32 5.13
CA THR A 315 12.11 21.32 4.53
C THR A 315 11.62 19.90 4.25
N LEU A 316 12.47 19.03 3.66
CA LEU A 316 12.13 17.63 3.43
C LEU A 316 11.76 16.91 4.73
N VAL A 317 12.52 17.11 5.81
CA VAL A 317 12.25 16.50 7.12
C VAL A 317 10.93 17.02 7.68
N ALA A 318 10.68 18.33 7.61
CA ALA A 318 9.45 18.95 8.11
C ALA A 318 8.19 18.42 7.40
N VAL A 319 8.25 18.22 6.08
CA VAL A 319 7.11 17.73 5.28
C VAL A 319 6.98 16.20 5.26
N THR A 320 7.94 15.46 5.81
CA THR A 320 7.89 13.98 5.86
C THR A 320 7.80 13.40 7.26
N CYS A 321 8.09 14.18 8.30
CA CYS A 321 8.32 13.66 9.65
C CYS A 321 9.41 12.55 9.67
N GLY A 322 10.34 12.61 8.71
CA GLY A 322 11.49 11.70 8.62
C GLY A 322 12.58 12.09 9.63
N PRO A 323 13.51 11.18 9.95
CA PRO A 323 14.68 11.51 10.74
C PRO A 323 15.59 12.53 10.03
N GLU A 324 16.44 13.24 10.78
CA GLU A 324 17.33 14.30 10.23
C GLU A 324 18.27 13.84 9.12
N TRP A 325 18.56 12.54 9.03
CA TRP A 325 19.40 11.94 7.98
C TRP A 325 18.64 11.58 6.70
N THR A 326 17.34 11.89 6.61
CA THR A 326 16.52 11.61 5.43
C THR A 326 17.06 12.38 4.22
N GLY A 327 17.54 11.66 3.21
CA GLY A 327 17.95 12.24 1.92
C GLY A 327 16.83 12.22 0.89
N GLY A 328 15.87 11.32 1.05
CA GLY A 328 14.67 11.16 0.24
C GLY A 328 13.68 10.24 0.97
N LEU A 329 12.46 10.18 0.45
CA LEU A 329 11.40 9.28 0.93
C LEU A 329 10.42 9.00 -0.21
N PHE A 330 10.03 7.74 -0.36
CA PHE A 330 8.88 7.34 -1.14
C PHE A 330 7.67 7.03 -0.22
N ASP A 331 6.64 7.87 -0.27
CA ASP A 331 5.37 7.69 0.47
C ASP A 331 4.14 7.52 -0.44
N GLY A 332 4.38 7.10 -1.68
CA GLY A 332 3.44 7.17 -2.81
C GLY A 332 3.81 8.28 -3.80
N ALA A 333 4.46 9.34 -3.30
CA ALA A 333 5.22 10.30 -4.09
C ALA A 333 6.70 10.23 -3.73
N LEU A 334 7.57 10.57 -4.69
CA LEU A 334 9.01 10.58 -4.50
C LEU A 334 9.45 11.95 -3.96
N ARG A 335 9.80 12.04 -2.68
CA ARG A 335 10.17 13.29 -2.00
C ARG A 335 11.69 13.35 -1.85
N LEU A 336 12.32 14.40 -2.35
CA LEU A 336 13.78 14.49 -2.48
C LEU A 336 14.36 15.78 -1.89
N ASP A 337 15.57 15.68 -1.33
CA ASP A 337 16.39 16.82 -0.88
C ASP A 337 17.06 17.51 -2.09
N GLY A 338 16.54 18.67 -2.50
CA GLY A 338 17.13 19.49 -3.57
C GLY A 338 18.38 20.24 -3.16
N GLY A 339 18.71 20.31 -1.88
CA GLY A 339 19.97 20.85 -1.37
C GLY A 339 21.14 19.86 -1.45
N ALA A 340 20.88 18.60 -1.80
CA ALA A 340 21.90 17.56 -1.89
C ALA A 340 22.88 17.80 -3.04
N ARG A 341 24.13 17.36 -2.86
CA ARG A 341 25.11 17.33 -3.95
C ARG A 341 24.63 16.41 -5.08
N PRO A 342 24.91 16.71 -6.37
CA PRO A 342 24.41 15.92 -7.49
C PRO A 342 24.67 14.41 -7.37
N GLU A 343 25.84 14.00 -6.88
CA GLU A 343 26.18 12.58 -6.72
C GLU A 343 25.36 11.91 -5.61
N SER A 344 25.10 12.63 -4.51
CA SER A 344 24.25 12.14 -3.42
C SER A 344 22.79 12.07 -3.86
N LEU A 345 22.30 13.10 -4.56
CA LEU A 345 20.95 13.12 -5.10
C LEU A 345 20.72 11.99 -6.10
N ALA A 346 21.70 11.69 -6.96
CA ALA A 346 21.59 10.58 -7.91
C ALA A 346 21.43 9.21 -7.22
N VAL A 347 22.18 8.98 -6.13
CA VAL A 347 22.04 7.77 -5.30
C VAL A 347 20.64 7.70 -4.68
N THR A 348 20.18 8.78 -4.05
CA THR A 348 18.84 8.86 -3.46
C THR A 348 17.74 8.63 -4.52
N VAL A 349 17.86 9.26 -5.69
CA VAL A 349 16.89 9.08 -6.78
C VAL A 349 16.79 7.62 -7.17
N ARG A 350 17.92 6.90 -7.27
CA ARG A 350 17.89 5.46 -7.55
C ARG A 350 17.19 4.67 -6.45
N HIS A 351 17.59 4.90 -5.19
CA HIS A 351 17.02 4.25 -4.02
C HIS A 351 15.48 4.41 -3.97
N GLU A 352 15.01 5.65 -3.98
CA GLU A 352 13.58 5.96 -3.85
C GLU A 352 12.78 5.53 -5.10
N SER A 353 13.38 5.59 -6.30
CA SER A 353 12.71 5.12 -7.52
C SER A 353 12.50 3.60 -7.51
N LEU A 354 13.39 2.85 -6.87
CA LEU A 354 13.16 1.41 -6.70
C LEU A 354 11.98 1.13 -5.79
N HIS A 355 11.84 1.86 -4.67
CA HIS A 355 10.65 1.75 -3.84
C HIS A 355 9.37 2.05 -4.65
N ALA A 356 9.39 3.12 -5.45
CA ALA A 356 8.25 3.48 -6.29
C ALA A 356 7.88 2.39 -7.30
N GLN A 357 8.89 1.78 -7.95
CA GLN A 357 8.69 0.70 -8.91
C GLN A 357 8.23 -0.59 -8.22
N LEU A 358 8.84 -0.97 -7.09
CA LEU A 358 8.48 -2.18 -6.35
C LEU A 358 7.07 -2.07 -5.77
N ALA A 359 6.71 -0.93 -5.18
CA ALA A 359 5.36 -0.70 -4.64
C ALA A 359 4.27 -0.79 -5.72
N ALA A 360 4.59 -0.43 -6.98
CA ALA A 360 3.65 -0.53 -8.10
C ALA A 360 3.32 -1.98 -8.50
N VAL A 361 4.24 -2.92 -8.24
CA VAL A 361 4.08 -4.32 -8.68
C VAL A 361 3.96 -5.30 -7.53
N ALA A 362 4.35 -4.91 -6.33
CA ALA A 362 4.35 -5.73 -5.14
C ALA A 362 4.11 -4.85 -3.89
N PRO A 363 2.93 -4.20 -3.76
CA PRO A 363 2.64 -3.26 -2.67
C PRO A 363 2.69 -3.90 -1.27
N ARG A 364 2.63 -5.23 -1.19
CA ARG A 364 2.75 -6.01 0.06
C ARG A 364 4.16 -6.55 0.29
N ALA A 365 5.16 -6.13 -0.48
CA ALA A 365 6.54 -6.55 -0.23
C ALA A 365 6.95 -6.12 1.19
N PRO A 366 7.62 -7.00 1.96
CA PRO A 366 8.07 -6.66 3.29
C PRO A 366 9.16 -5.60 3.23
N LEU A 367 9.28 -4.81 4.28
CA LEU A 367 10.14 -3.63 4.29
C LEU A 367 11.64 -3.98 4.12
N TRP A 368 12.10 -5.10 4.68
CA TRP A 368 13.47 -5.58 4.43
C TRP A 368 13.75 -5.83 2.95
N LEU A 369 12.75 -6.29 2.19
CA LEU A 369 12.91 -6.52 0.75
C LEU A 369 13.00 -5.18 0.03
N HIS A 370 12.14 -4.20 0.40
CA HIS A 370 12.23 -2.83 -0.11
C HIS A 370 13.62 -2.23 0.09
N GLU A 371 14.09 -2.22 1.34
CA GLU A 371 15.34 -1.56 1.74
C GLU A 371 16.58 -2.29 1.21
N GLY A 372 16.60 -3.63 1.32
CA GLY A 372 17.71 -4.45 0.84
C GLY A 372 17.90 -4.33 -0.66
N LEU A 373 16.80 -4.38 -1.43
CA LEU A 373 16.84 -4.15 -2.87
C LEU A 373 17.29 -2.72 -3.20
N ALA A 374 16.79 -1.73 -2.46
CA ALA A 374 17.12 -0.33 -2.71
C ALA A 374 18.61 -0.07 -2.54
N GLN A 375 19.22 -0.59 -1.47
CA GLN A 375 20.66 -0.49 -1.24
C GLN A 375 21.49 -1.24 -2.28
N VAL A 376 21.06 -2.42 -2.75
CA VAL A 376 21.76 -3.12 -3.85
C VAL A 376 21.68 -2.31 -5.14
N PHE A 377 20.51 -1.73 -5.42
CA PHE A 377 20.24 -0.96 -6.63
C PHE A 377 20.96 0.39 -6.68
N GLU A 378 21.43 0.91 -5.55
CA GLU A 378 22.32 2.09 -5.53
C GLU A 378 23.68 1.82 -6.21
N GLU A 379 24.06 0.55 -6.43
CA GLU A 379 25.34 0.13 -7.03
C GLU A 379 26.58 0.72 -6.31
N ARG A 380 26.46 0.88 -4.99
CA ARG A 380 27.53 1.35 -4.10
C ARG A 380 27.50 0.59 -2.79
N THR A 381 28.63 0.54 -2.11
CA THR A 381 28.70 0.02 -0.74
C THR A 381 28.00 0.99 0.22
N PRO A 382 27.01 0.54 1.01
CA PRO A 382 26.41 1.33 2.08
C PRO A 382 27.47 1.82 3.08
N PRO A 383 27.37 3.06 3.59
CA PRO A 383 28.30 3.57 4.58
C PRO A 383 28.36 2.69 5.84
N ALA A 384 29.57 2.30 6.26
CA ALA A 384 29.81 1.44 7.41
C ALA A 384 29.21 0.02 7.31
N LEU A 385 28.87 -0.45 6.09
CA LEU A 385 28.45 -1.83 5.85
C LEU A 385 29.44 -2.83 6.46
N GLU A 386 30.73 -2.73 6.08
CA GLU A 386 31.75 -3.71 6.50
C GLU A 386 31.91 -3.81 8.02
N ARG A 387 31.76 -2.69 8.73
CA ARG A 387 31.80 -2.72 10.21
C ARG A 387 30.62 -3.51 10.79
N THR A 388 29.45 -3.38 10.16
CA THR A 388 28.23 -4.08 10.58
C THR A 388 28.33 -5.57 10.25
N LEU A 389 28.76 -5.90 9.04
CA LEU A 389 28.97 -7.28 8.60
C LEU A 389 30.01 -8.01 9.45
N THR A 390 31.14 -7.34 9.75
CA THR A 390 32.16 -7.87 10.66
C THR A 390 31.59 -8.15 12.05
N LEU A 391 30.73 -7.26 12.55
CA LEU A 391 30.06 -7.45 13.85
C LEU A 391 29.10 -8.65 13.82
N MET A 392 28.31 -8.80 12.76
CA MET A 392 27.40 -9.94 12.58
C MET A 392 28.15 -11.27 12.66
N VAL A 393 29.27 -11.39 11.95
CA VAL A 393 30.12 -12.59 11.95
C VAL A 393 30.78 -12.80 13.31
N ARG A 394 31.47 -11.79 13.85
CA ARG A 394 32.23 -11.90 15.09
C ARG A 394 31.35 -12.31 16.28
N GLU A 395 30.16 -11.72 16.37
CA GLU A 395 29.21 -11.98 17.46
C GLU A 395 28.21 -13.10 17.12
N ARG A 396 28.30 -13.68 15.91
CA ARG A 396 27.34 -14.65 15.35
C ARG A 396 25.89 -14.21 15.54
N THR A 397 25.61 -12.95 15.19
CA THR A 397 24.34 -12.27 15.47
C THR A 397 23.70 -11.68 14.21
N TYR A 398 22.38 -11.75 14.14
CA TYR A 398 21.53 -11.15 13.12
C TYR A 398 20.14 -10.91 13.71
N VAL A 399 19.39 -9.98 13.13
CA VAL A 399 17.96 -9.77 13.42
C VAL A 399 17.18 -10.96 12.86
N PRO A 400 16.33 -11.65 13.65
CA PRO A 400 15.53 -12.75 13.14
C PRO A 400 14.75 -12.33 11.89
N PHE A 401 14.72 -13.15 10.84
CA PHE A 401 14.06 -12.78 9.58
C PHE A 401 12.57 -12.46 9.77
N ALA A 402 11.88 -13.20 10.64
CA ALA A 402 10.49 -12.90 11.02
C ALA A 402 10.32 -11.52 11.68
N SER A 403 11.36 -11.01 12.36
CA SER A 403 11.36 -9.67 12.95
C SER A 403 11.62 -8.56 11.92
N LEU A 404 12.14 -8.90 10.74
CA LEU A 404 12.35 -7.98 9.62
C LEU A 404 11.08 -7.78 8.75
N GLU A 405 10.05 -8.61 8.95
CA GLU A 405 8.76 -8.50 8.24
C GLU A 405 7.92 -7.30 8.72
N GLY A 406 8.18 -6.82 9.93
CA GLY A 406 7.53 -5.65 10.52
C GLY A 406 8.09 -4.32 10.02
N SER A 407 7.38 -3.23 10.36
CA SER A 407 7.84 -1.88 10.09
C SER A 407 9.13 -1.58 10.87
N PHE A 408 10.18 -1.10 10.21
CA PHE A 408 11.43 -0.61 10.83
C PHE A 408 11.19 0.62 11.73
N VAL A 409 9.93 1.04 11.87
CA VAL A 409 9.45 2.17 12.66
C VAL A 409 9.57 1.94 14.18
N VAL A 410 9.80 0.71 14.65
CA VAL A 410 10.09 0.42 16.08
C VAL A 410 11.59 0.51 16.40
N ILE A 411 12.35 1.25 15.60
CA ILE A 411 13.77 1.44 15.86
C ILE A 411 14.04 2.93 16.12
N ASP A 412 13.86 3.31 17.38
CA ASP A 412 14.15 4.66 17.90
C ASP A 412 15.65 5.00 17.86
N ASP A 413 16.51 4.03 17.51
CA ASP A 413 17.95 4.19 17.49
C ASP A 413 18.55 4.03 16.08
N ALA A 414 19.31 5.05 15.66
CA ALA A 414 19.93 5.10 14.33
C ALA A 414 20.89 3.92 14.04
N GLN A 415 21.38 3.22 15.07
CA GLN A 415 22.35 2.13 14.92
C GLN A 415 21.66 0.82 14.58
N SER A 416 20.59 0.46 15.27
CA SER A 416 19.78 -0.72 15.00
C SER A 416 19.06 -0.57 13.67
N ALA A 417 18.61 0.64 13.29
CA ALA A 417 17.97 0.85 11.99
C ALA A 417 18.98 0.59 10.86
N ARG A 418 20.19 1.13 11.02
CA ARG A 418 21.31 0.85 10.12
C ARG A 418 21.68 -0.63 10.09
N PHE A 419 21.68 -1.31 11.24
CA PHE A 419 21.96 -2.74 11.32
C PHE A 419 20.94 -3.54 10.52
N ALA A 420 19.64 -3.24 10.68
CA ALA A 420 18.57 -3.89 9.95
C ALA A 420 18.64 -3.65 8.44
N TYR A 421 18.97 -2.42 8.01
CA TYR A 421 19.19 -2.10 6.60
C TYR A 421 20.39 -2.86 6.02
N HIS A 422 21.53 -2.86 6.70
CA HIS A 422 22.72 -3.59 6.25
C HIS A 422 22.49 -5.10 6.18
N GLN A 423 21.75 -5.66 7.15
CA GLN A 423 21.35 -7.05 7.07
C GLN A 423 20.42 -7.30 5.87
N SER A 424 19.46 -6.42 5.62
CA SER A 424 18.55 -6.51 4.47
C SER A 424 19.31 -6.48 3.14
N TYR A 425 20.29 -5.58 3.00
CA TYR A 425 21.21 -5.56 1.88
C TYR A 425 21.97 -6.88 1.75
N ALA A 426 22.56 -7.37 2.83
CA ALA A 426 23.35 -8.61 2.80
C ALA A 426 22.49 -9.83 2.41
N MET A 427 21.23 -9.90 2.85
CA MET A 427 20.30 -10.94 2.46
C MET A 427 20.00 -10.91 0.95
N VAL A 428 19.68 -9.74 0.41
CA VAL A 428 19.39 -9.59 -1.04
C VAL A 428 20.64 -9.86 -1.87
N ALA A 429 21.79 -9.31 -1.47
CA ALA A 429 23.07 -9.52 -2.14
C ALA A 429 23.48 -11.00 -2.13
N ALA A 430 23.33 -11.71 -1.00
CA ALA A 430 23.64 -13.14 -0.90
C ALA A 430 22.75 -14.00 -1.81
N LEU A 431 21.45 -13.67 -1.90
CA LEU A 431 20.52 -14.37 -2.78
C LEU A 431 20.84 -14.11 -4.26
N LEU A 432 21.22 -12.88 -4.61
CA LEU A 432 21.65 -12.53 -5.96
C LEU A 432 22.95 -13.23 -6.36
N ASP A 433 23.95 -13.26 -5.47
CA ASP A 433 25.21 -13.98 -5.71
C ASP A 433 24.96 -15.48 -5.88
N ARG A 434 24.03 -16.05 -5.11
CA ARG A 434 23.73 -17.49 -5.11
C ARG A 434 22.91 -17.93 -6.32
N GLU A 435 21.92 -17.15 -6.73
CA GLU A 435 20.87 -17.59 -7.65
C GLU A 435 20.63 -16.66 -8.84
N GLY A 436 21.38 -15.56 -8.91
CA GLY A 436 21.25 -14.57 -9.96
C GLY A 436 19.95 -13.76 -9.88
N PRO A 437 19.67 -12.93 -10.90
CA PRO A 437 18.55 -11.98 -10.89
C PRO A 437 17.17 -12.64 -10.85
N ASP A 438 17.05 -13.91 -11.22
CA ASP A 438 15.77 -14.63 -11.21
C ASP A 438 15.17 -14.79 -9.79
N THR A 439 15.99 -14.66 -8.74
CA THR A 439 15.51 -14.62 -7.34
C THR A 439 14.51 -13.49 -7.10
N LEU A 440 14.76 -12.32 -7.70
CA LEU A 440 13.90 -11.15 -7.56
C LEU A 440 12.60 -11.32 -8.33
N ARG A 441 12.67 -11.90 -9.53
CA ARG A 441 11.49 -12.20 -10.34
C ARG A 441 10.56 -13.19 -9.64
N ARG A 442 11.11 -14.19 -8.93
CA ARG A 442 10.32 -15.10 -8.08
C ARG A 442 9.66 -14.38 -6.91
N ALA A 443 10.37 -13.47 -6.25
CA ALA A 443 9.80 -12.64 -5.18
C ALA A 443 8.60 -11.84 -5.67
N VAL A 444 8.76 -11.13 -6.79
CA VAL A 444 7.71 -10.31 -7.39
C VAL A 444 6.54 -11.17 -7.85
N ALA A 445 6.79 -12.30 -8.53
CA ALA A 445 5.74 -13.21 -8.97
C ALA A 445 4.92 -13.78 -7.80
N HIS A 446 5.59 -14.18 -6.71
CA HIS A 446 4.93 -14.65 -5.48
C HIS A 446 4.01 -13.58 -4.90
N LEU A 447 4.50 -12.34 -4.78
CA LEU A 447 3.71 -11.24 -4.19
C LEU A 447 2.53 -10.81 -5.07
N ARG A 448 2.73 -10.76 -6.40
CA ARG A 448 1.71 -10.42 -7.41
C ARG A 448 0.57 -11.43 -7.47
N THR A 449 0.87 -12.70 -7.28
CA THR A 449 -0.14 -13.78 -7.32
C THR A 449 -0.88 -13.97 -6.00
N GLY A 450 -0.75 -13.01 -5.07
CA GLY A 450 -1.45 -13.05 -3.78
C GLY A 450 -0.72 -13.85 -2.70
N GLY A 451 0.51 -14.32 -2.96
CA GLY A 451 1.34 -15.05 -2.00
C GLY A 451 1.56 -14.28 -0.69
N ASP A 452 1.76 -15.01 0.40
CA ASP A 452 1.98 -14.44 1.72
C ASP A 452 3.34 -13.70 1.78
N PRO A 453 3.38 -12.39 2.11
CA PRO A 453 4.64 -11.65 2.25
C PRO A 453 5.65 -12.30 3.19
N THR A 454 5.20 -12.98 4.25
CA THR A 454 6.08 -13.66 5.21
C THR A 454 6.83 -14.84 4.57
N ALA A 455 6.27 -15.41 3.51
CA ALA A 455 6.88 -16.51 2.77
C ALA A 455 7.80 -16.05 1.63
N VAL A 456 7.96 -14.74 1.40
CA VAL A 456 8.69 -14.24 0.21
C VAL A 456 10.16 -14.67 0.21
N LEU A 457 10.82 -14.71 1.38
CA LEU A 457 12.21 -15.16 1.47
C LEU A 457 12.37 -16.61 1.02
N SER A 458 11.39 -17.46 1.35
CA SER A 458 11.38 -18.86 0.89
C SER A 458 11.10 -18.94 -0.61
N ALA A 459 10.20 -18.10 -1.14
CA ALA A 459 9.91 -18.05 -2.58
C ALA A 459 11.10 -17.55 -3.42
N MET A 460 11.96 -16.71 -2.84
CA MET A 460 13.17 -16.22 -3.49
C MET A 460 14.17 -17.33 -3.78
N SER A 461 14.19 -18.43 -3.03
CA SER A 461 15.22 -19.45 -3.18
C SER A 461 14.70 -20.86 -3.45
N ALA A 462 15.44 -21.61 -4.29
CA ALA A 462 15.25 -23.05 -4.43
C ALA A 462 15.66 -23.87 -3.18
N ARG A 463 16.47 -23.30 -2.27
CA ARG A 463 16.91 -23.93 -1.01
C ARG A 463 16.67 -22.99 0.17
N PRO A 464 16.33 -23.48 1.37
CA PRO A 464 16.06 -22.62 2.51
C PRO A 464 17.22 -21.64 2.77
N PHE A 465 16.95 -20.33 2.74
CA PHE A 465 17.92 -19.31 3.14
C PHE A 465 17.84 -19.08 4.65
N THR A 466 18.92 -19.36 5.38
CA THR A 466 18.96 -19.27 6.85
C THR A 466 19.93 -18.20 7.31
N GLY A 467 19.85 -17.82 8.59
CA GLY A 467 20.83 -16.91 9.19
C GLY A 467 22.25 -17.47 9.20
N ASP A 468 22.43 -18.79 9.33
CA ASP A 468 23.74 -19.43 9.21
C ASP A 468 24.29 -19.30 7.78
N GLU A 469 23.45 -19.46 6.76
CA GLU A 469 23.87 -19.24 5.38
C GLU A 469 24.22 -17.77 5.11
N LEU A 470 23.48 -16.83 5.70
CA LEU A 470 23.80 -15.41 5.64
C LEU A 470 25.18 -15.14 6.26
N LEU A 471 25.43 -15.62 7.48
CA LEU A 471 26.72 -15.44 8.16
C LEU A 471 27.87 -16.09 7.39
N ALA A 472 27.67 -17.29 6.84
CA ALA A 472 28.66 -17.98 6.02
C ALA A 472 28.97 -17.22 4.72
N TRP A 473 27.96 -16.61 4.08
CA TRP A 473 28.18 -15.75 2.91
C TRP A 473 28.96 -14.49 3.28
N VAL A 474 28.67 -13.87 4.44
CA VAL A 474 29.42 -12.70 4.92
C VAL A 474 30.87 -13.09 5.24
N GLU A 475 31.12 -14.21 5.89
CA GLU A 475 32.47 -14.73 6.18
C GLU A 475 33.29 -15.01 4.91
N ALA A 476 32.63 -15.45 3.83
CA ALA A 476 33.28 -15.77 2.55
C ALA A 476 33.62 -14.53 1.72
N ARG A 477 33.05 -13.36 2.04
CA ARG A 477 33.43 -12.08 1.43
C ARG A 477 34.73 -11.61 2.07
N ASP A 478 35.85 -11.88 1.40
CA ASP A 478 37.15 -11.32 1.78
C ASP A 478 37.02 -9.78 1.83
N PRO A 479 37.30 -9.12 2.97
CA PRO A 479 37.01 -7.69 3.17
C PRO A 479 37.88 -6.74 2.33
#